data_AF-A0A972KTZ4-F1
#
_entry.id   AF-A0A972KTZ4-F1
#
_cell.length_a   1.000
_cell.length_b   1.000
_cell.length_c   1.000
_cell.angle_alpha   90.00
_cell.angle_beta   90.00
_cell.angle_gamma   90.00
#
_symmetry.space_group_name_H-M   'P 1'
#
loop_
_entity.id
_entity.type
_entity.pdbx_description
1 polymer ?
#
loop_
_entity_poly.entity_id
_entity_poly.type
_entity_poly.pdbx_seq_one_letter_code
_entity_poly.pdbx_strand_id
1 'polypeptide(L)'
;MTKAILIFVFAGAALLAAGVGSTLLRSEAEQAPFVVLLGVAQDGGYPQAGCRKECCASVWRDPSRRRHVVSLAVVDPGTGQRWMIDATPDFREQLRMLDEITGADASTRVLD
;
A
#
# COMPACT_ATOMS: atom_id res chain seq x y z
N MET A 1 -5.57 19.85 59.54
CA MET A 1 -4.47 19.22 58.78
C MET A 1 -4.88 17.88 58.16
N THR A 2 -6.12 17.73 57.69
CA THR A 2 -6.68 16.45 57.20
C THR A 2 -7.20 16.51 55.75
N LYS A 3 -7.21 17.69 55.11
CA LYS A 3 -7.65 17.84 53.71
C LYS A 3 -6.53 17.71 52.67
N ALA A 4 -5.27 17.89 53.05
CA ALA A 4 -4.14 17.87 52.11
C ALA A 4 -3.66 16.45 51.71
N ILE A 5 -3.89 15.44 52.56
CA ILE A 5 -3.45 14.06 52.30
C ILE A 5 -4.37 13.37 51.27
N LEU A 6 -5.65 13.73 51.19
CA LEU A 6 -6.59 13.14 50.23
C LEU A 6 -6.30 13.56 48.77
N ILE A 7 -5.70 14.72 48.53
CA ILE A 7 -5.44 15.21 47.16
C ILE A 7 -4.29 14.45 46.49
N PHE A 8 -3.29 14.01 47.25
CA PHE A 8 -2.15 13.27 46.69
C PHE A 8 -2.47 11.80 46.40
N VAL A 9 -3.43 11.19 47.10
CA VAL A 9 -3.85 9.80 46.83
C VAL A 9 -4.66 9.72 45.52
N PHE A 10 -5.48 10.72 45.21
CA PHE A 10 -6.24 10.75 43.96
C PHE A 10 -5.41 11.12 42.72
N ALA A 11 -4.37 11.96 42.86
CA ALA A 11 -3.47 12.26 41.76
C ALA A 11 -2.55 11.08 41.38
N GLY A 12 -2.15 10.26 42.36
CA GLY A 12 -1.29 9.10 42.13
C GLY A 12 -2.00 7.92 41.44
N ALA A 13 -3.29 7.71 41.73
CA ALA A 13 -4.07 6.62 41.13
C ALA A 13 -4.44 6.89 39.65
N ALA A 14 -4.61 8.16 39.27
CA ALA A 14 -4.95 8.53 37.89
C ALA A 14 -3.78 8.36 36.90
N LEU A 15 -2.52 8.44 37.38
CA LEU A 15 -1.34 8.33 36.52
C LEU A 15 -0.97 6.87 36.17
N LEU A 16 -1.51 5.89 36.91
CA LEU A 16 -1.31 4.47 36.61
C LEU A 16 -2.29 3.92 35.57
N ALA A 17 -3.42 4.58 35.33
CA ALA A 17 -4.45 4.11 34.40
C ALA A 17 -4.25 4.54 32.93
N ALA A 18 -3.38 5.54 32.67
CA ALA A 18 -3.15 6.05 31.32
C ALA A 18 -1.96 5.40 30.59
N GLY A 19 -1.24 4.48 31.24
CA GLY A 19 0.09 4.02 30.81
C GLY A 19 0.19 2.61 30.23
N VAL A 20 -0.88 1.82 30.13
CA VAL A 20 -0.78 0.42 29.71
C VAL A 20 -1.70 0.11 28.54
N GLY A 21 -1.10 0.07 27.35
CA GLY A 21 -1.38 -0.97 26.37
C GLY A 21 -2.59 -0.81 25.46
N SER A 22 -2.55 0.14 24.53
CA SER A 22 -3.32 0.04 23.27
C SER A 22 -2.45 -0.38 22.07
N THR A 23 -1.18 -0.68 22.27
CA THR A 23 -0.22 -0.94 21.18
C THR A 23 -0.13 -2.39 20.69
N LEU A 24 -0.87 -3.35 21.25
CA LEU A 24 -0.65 -4.79 20.94
C LEU A 24 -1.82 -5.53 20.29
N LEU A 25 -2.86 -4.85 19.82
CA LEU A 25 -3.89 -5.47 18.95
C LEU A 25 -3.97 -4.73 17.62
N ARG A 26 -2.83 -4.54 16.96
CA ARG A 26 -2.84 -4.24 15.54
C ARG A 26 -3.19 -5.56 14.85
N SER A 27 -4.34 -5.62 14.19
CA SER A 27 -4.93 -6.85 13.64
C SER A 27 -3.88 -7.64 12.84
N GLU A 28 -3.76 -8.94 13.08
CA GLU A 28 -2.88 -9.83 12.32
C GLU A 28 -3.19 -9.76 10.81
N ALA A 29 -4.46 -9.54 10.47
CA ALA A 29 -4.89 -9.34 9.09
C ALA A 29 -4.38 -8.04 8.44
N GLU A 30 -4.09 -6.99 9.23
CA GLU A 30 -3.50 -5.74 8.72
C GLU A 30 -2.00 -5.86 8.43
N GLN A 31 -1.34 -6.90 8.96
CA GLN A 31 0.10 -7.13 8.81
C GLN A 31 0.43 -8.36 7.97
N ALA A 32 -0.58 -9.09 7.49
CA ALA A 32 -0.38 -10.25 6.65
C ALA A 32 0.18 -9.83 5.27
N PRO A 33 1.16 -10.57 4.73
CA PRO A 33 1.61 -10.34 3.37
C PRO A 33 0.46 -10.47 2.36
N PHE A 34 0.46 -9.60 1.37
CA PHE A 34 -0.57 -9.57 0.33
C PHE A 34 0.02 -9.37 -1.06
N VAL A 35 -0.84 -9.62 -2.06
CA VAL A 35 -0.49 -9.50 -3.47
C VAL A 35 -1.27 -8.34 -4.08
N VAL A 36 -0.59 -7.57 -4.92
CA VAL A 36 -1.18 -6.51 -5.74
C VAL A 36 -1.06 -6.90 -7.21
N LEU A 37 -2.17 -6.89 -7.93
CA LEU A 37 -2.16 -6.96 -9.40
C LEU A 37 -2.04 -5.54 -9.96
N LEU A 38 -0.87 -5.21 -10.51
CA LEU A 38 -0.56 -3.88 -11.08
C LEU A 38 -0.90 -3.80 -12.57
N GLY A 39 -1.11 -4.94 -13.22
CA GLY A 39 -1.60 -5.03 -14.59
C GLY A 39 -2.19 -6.41 -14.88
N VAL A 40 -2.97 -6.49 -15.95
CA VAL A 40 -3.73 -7.71 -16.31
C VAL A 40 -3.75 -8.00 -17.81
N ALA A 41 -3.20 -7.10 -18.64
CA ALA A 41 -3.08 -7.34 -20.07
C ALA A 41 -1.88 -8.25 -20.37
N GLN A 42 -1.89 -8.91 -21.53
CA GLN A 42 -0.68 -9.57 -22.04
C GLN A 42 0.39 -8.52 -22.39
N ASP A 43 1.61 -8.97 -22.70
CA ASP A 43 2.81 -8.21 -23.08
C ASP A 43 2.58 -7.04 -24.04
N GLY A 44 1.56 -7.14 -24.91
CA GLY A 44 1.20 -6.09 -25.85
C GLY A 44 0.39 -4.92 -25.27
N GLY A 45 -0.07 -5.03 -24.02
CA GLY A 45 -0.99 -4.11 -23.37
C GLY A 45 -2.43 -4.24 -23.87
N TYR A 46 -3.33 -3.43 -23.31
CA TYR A 46 -4.68 -3.27 -23.84
C TYR A 46 -5.00 -1.78 -23.99
N PRO A 47 -5.21 -1.27 -25.21
CA PRO A 47 -5.19 -2.00 -26.48
C PRO A 47 -3.79 -2.48 -26.85
N GLN A 48 -3.71 -3.60 -27.57
CA GLN A 48 -2.44 -4.13 -28.04
C GLN A 48 -1.85 -3.25 -29.14
N ALA A 49 -0.52 -3.04 -29.11
CA ALA A 49 0.20 -2.30 -30.15
C ALA A 49 -0.17 -2.76 -31.56
N GLY A 50 -0.60 -1.83 -32.41
CA GLY A 50 -1.01 -2.11 -33.80
C GLY A 50 -2.35 -2.82 -33.98
N CYS A 51 -3.06 -3.19 -32.91
CA CYS A 51 -4.35 -3.86 -33.03
C CYS A 51 -5.45 -2.90 -33.50
N ARG A 52 -6.03 -3.22 -34.67
CA ARG A 52 -7.17 -2.49 -35.28
C ARG A 52 -8.51 -3.22 -35.17
N LYS A 53 -8.53 -4.38 -34.52
CA LYS A 53 -9.76 -5.17 -34.31
C LYS A 53 -10.73 -4.42 -33.39
N GLU A 54 -12.01 -4.77 -33.46
CA GLU A 54 -13.07 -4.16 -32.65
C GLU A 54 -12.78 -4.17 -31.14
N CYS A 55 -12.16 -5.25 -30.64
CA CYS A 55 -11.77 -5.40 -29.24
C CYS A 55 -10.83 -4.29 -28.75
N CYS A 56 -9.99 -3.70 -29.62
CA CYS A 56 -9.07 -2.61 -29.28
C CYS A 56 -9.52 -1.25 -29.81
N ALA A 57 -10.26 -1.22 -30.93
CA ALA A 57 -10.69 0.01 -31.60
C ALA A 57 -11.50 0.95 -30.68
N SER A 58 -12.31 0.39 -29.77
CA SER A 58 -13.06 1.18 -28.80
C SER A 58 -12.19 1.70 -27.64
N VAL A 59 -11.15 0.97 -27.25
CA VAL A 59 -10.21 1.36 -26.18
C VAL A 59 -9.22 2.43 -26.66
N TRP A 60 -8.85 2.42 -27.95
CA TRP A 60 -8.07 3.50 -28.54
C TRP A 60 -8.78 4.86 -28.42
N ARG A 61 -10.12 4.86 -28.51
CA ARG A 61 -10.96 6.06 -28.38
C ARG A 61 -11.26 6.45 -26.92
N ASP A 62 -11.20 5.49 -26.00
CA ASP A 62 -11.47 5.70 -24.59
C ASP A 62 -10.31 5.18 -23.72
N PRO A 63 -9.35 6.06 -23.36
CA PRO A 63 -8.20 5.70 -22.55
C PRO A 63 -8.55 5.13 -21.16
N SER A 64 -9.74 5.39 -20.61
CA SER A 64 -10.14 4.86 -19.30
C SER A 64 -10.28 3.33 -19.30
N ARG A 65 -10.43 2.74 -20.49
CA ARG A 65 -10.55 1.29 -20.71
C ARG A 65 -9.22 0.60 -20.92
N ARG A 66 -8.10 1.35 -20.93
CA ARG A 66 -6.76 0.78 -21.06
C ARG A 66 -6.43 -0.12 -19.87
N ARG A 67 -5.56 -1.10 -20.10
CA ARG A 67 -4.99 -1.95 -19.05
C ARG A 67 -3.49 -2.08 -19.28
N HIS A 68 -2.74 -1.95 -18.20
CA HIS A 68 -1.30 -2.20 -18.19
C HIS A 68 -1.00 -3.69 -18.39
N VAL A 69 0.17 -3.96 -18.97
CA VAL A 69 0.75 -5.30 -19.08
C VAL A 69 0.84 -5.93 -17.70
N VAL A 70 0.63 -7.25 -17.62
CA VAL A 70 0.61 -8.01 -16.38
C VAL A 70 1.86 -7.75 -15.55
N SER A 71 1.65 -7.30 -14.32
CA SER A 71 2.68 -7.17 -13.31
C SER A 71 2.04 -7.40 -11.96
N LEU A 72 2.78 -8.04 -11.06
CA LEU A 72 2.34 -8.40 -9.73
C LEU A 72 3.30 -7.82 -8.72
N ALA A 73 2.82 -7.42 -7.55
CA ALA A 73 3.68 -7.13 -6.41
C ALA A 73 3.31 -8.02 -5.22
N VAL A 74 4.33 -8.47 -4.50
CA VAL A 74 4.20 -9.05 -3.16
C VAL A 74 4.59 -7.97 -2.16
N VAL A 75 3.73 -7.69 -1.19
CA VAL A 75 3.95 -6.69 -0.14
C VAL A 75 3.95 -7.42 1.19
N ASP A 76 4.99 -7.16 1.99
CA ASP A 76 5.06 -7.60 3.38
C ASP A 76 5.02 -6.35 4.29
N PRO A 77 3.84 -6.03 4.88
CA PRO A 77 3.70 -4.89 5.78
C PRO A 77 4.57 -5.01 7.05
N GLY A 78 4.87 -6.23 7.49
CA GLY A 78 5.65 -6.49 8.70
C GLY A 78 7.10 -6.03 8.57
N THR A 79 7.69 -6.19 7.38
CA THR A 79 9.05 -5.75 7.08
C THR A 79 9.12 -4.45 6.26
N GLY A 80 7.99 -3.98 5.72
CA GLY A 80 7.94 -2.87 4.77
C GLY A 80 8.63 -3.17 3.43
N GLN A 81 8.90 -4.46 3.16
CA GLN A 81 9.47 -4.90 1.90
C GLN A 81 8.38 -5.13 0.85
N ARG A 82 8.78 -4.97 -0.40
CA ARG A 82 7.92 -5.17 -1.56
C ARG A 82 8.75 -5.65 -2.74
N TRP A 83 8.20 -6.57 -3.50
CA TRP A 83 8.83 -7.15 -4.68
C TRP A 83 7.86 -7.07 -5.83
N MET A 84 8.30 -6.45 -6.92
CA MET A 84 7.54 -6.41 -8.17
C MET A 84 8.03 -7.52 -9.09
N ILE A 85 7.10 -8.32 -9.58
CA ILE A 85 7.32 -9.44 -10.49
C ILE A 85 6.90 -8.97 -11.87
N ASP A 86 7.82 -9.13 -12.81
CA ASP A 86 7.77 -8.64 -14.19
C ASP A 86 7.89 -7.12 -14.33
N ALA A 87 8.98 -6.69 -14.98
CA ALA A 87 9.28 -5.29 -15.27
C ALA A 87 8.76 -4.98 -16.67
N THR A 88 7.49 -4.58 -16.74
CA THR A 88 6.80 -4.35 -18.00
C THR A 88 7.14 -2.97 -18.59
N PRO A 89 6.76 -2.68 -19.84
CA PRO A 89 6.84 -1.32 -20.39
C PRO A 89 6.08 -0.25 -19.57
N ASP A 90 5.09 -0.67 -18.76
CA ASP A 90 4.30 0.19 -17.86
C ASP A 90 4.94 0.37 -16.47
N PHE A 91 6.20 -0.06 -16.27
CA PHE A 91 6.87 -0.10 -14.97
C PHE A 91 6.78 1.21 -14.17
N ARG A 92 6.88 2.36 -14.85
CA ARG A 92 6.87 3.68 -14.18
C ARG A 92 5.54 3.95 -13.48
N GLU A 93 4.44 3.70 -14.17
CA GLU A 93 3.08 3.84 -13.64
C GLU A 93 2.80 2.76 -12.60
N GLN A 94 3.25 1.52 -12.84
CA GLN A 94 3.07 0.39 -11.91
C GLN A 94 3.78 0.60 -10.58
N LEU A 95 5.01 1.09 -10.61
CA LEU A 95 5.76 1.42 -9.38
C LEU A 95 5.06 2.53 -8.61
N ARG A 96 4.58 3.58 -9.30
CA ARG A 96 3.82 4.66 -8.66
C ARG A 96 2.52 4.15 -8.03
N MET A 97 1.77 3.28 -8.72
CA MET A 97 0.58 2.65 -8.13
C MET A 97 0.93 1.86 -6.87
N LEU A 98 2.04 1.13 -6.90
CA LEU A 98 2.51 0.39 -5.72
C LEU A 98 2.92 1.33 -4.57
N ASP A 99 3.58 2.46 -4.86
CA ASP A 99 3.88 3.51 -3.87
C ASP A 99 2.61 4.03 -3.21
N GLU A 100 1.59 4.36 -4.01
CA GLU A 100 0.30 4.87 -3.54
C GLU A 100 -0.45 3.83 -2.68
N ILE A 101 -0.40 2.54 -3.06
CA ILE A 101 -1.01 1.44 -2.29
C ILE A 101 -0.28 1.19 -0.97
N THR A 102 1.04 1.30 -0.95
CA THR A 102 1.87 0.97 0.23
C THR A 102 2.15 2.18 1.13
N GLY A 103 1.82 3.40 0.69
CA GLY A 103 2.17 4.64 1.39
C GLY A 103 3.68 4.88 1.44
N ALA A 104 4.43 4.36 0.47
CA ALA A 104 5.88 4.53 0.45
C ALA A 104 6.25 5.95 -0.02
N ASP A 105 7.03 6.68 0.79
CA ASP A 105 7.66 7.91 0.36
C ASP A 105 8.74 7.59 -0.69
N ALA A 106 8.47 7.97 -1.94
CA ALA A 106 9.40 7.84 -3.08
C ALA A 106 10.78 8.49 -2.82
N SER A 107 10.92 9.31 -1.78
CA SER A 107 12.16 9.98 -1.37
C SER A 107 13.12 9.13 -0.53
N THR A 108 12.71 7.95 -0.03
CA THR A 108 13.53 7.23 0.98
C THR A 108 14.54 6.24 0.38
N ARG A 109 14.41 5.86 -0.90
CA ARG A 109 15.26 4.81 -1.50
C ARG A 109 15.51 4.98 -3.00
N VAL A 110 15.83 6.20 -3.44
CA VAL A 110 16.61 6.32 -4.68
C VAL A 110 18.01 5.83 -4.32
N LEU A 111 18.41 4.71 -4.93
CA LEU A 111 19.75 4.16 -4.79
C LEU A 111 20.73 5.14 -5.45
N ASP A 112 21.27 6.05 -4.64
CA ASP A 112 22.55 6.71 -4.89
C ASP A 112 23.70 5.80 -4.44
#